data_AF-A0AAU0L8D2-F1
#
_entry.id   AF-A0AAU0L8D2-F1
#
_cell.length_a   1.000
_cell.length_b   1.000
_cell.length_c   1.000
_cell.angle_alpha   90.00
_cell.angle_beta   90.00
_cell.angle_gamma   90.00
#
_symmetry.space_group_name_H-M   'P 1'
#
loop_
_entity.id
_entity.type
_entity.pdbx_description
1 polymer ?
#
loop_
_entity_poly.entity_id
_entity_poly.type
_entity_poly.pdbx_seq_one_letter_code
_entity_poly.pdbx_strand_id
1 'polypeptide(L)'
;MPGLFIEAEFHAVWKSPEGKLIDLNPRPLKTENILFLPDPNIIYDGNQKNNFRLALTNNPTVSKFLKLHDKIFEFMNRGERKGQYGEVKLNHKDAFEYSLMVEEMAVIQMHMKNVFKPLGIYDPCICGSGKKAKWCHKLKYLELFDYEKP
;
A
#
# COMPACT_ATOMS: atom_id res chain seq x y z
N MET A 1 -2.14 -5.34 3.93
CA MET A 1 -3.23 -6.12 4.58
C MET A 1 -3.95 -6.92 3.50
N PRO A 2 -3.53 -8.17 3.24
CA PRO A 2 -4.14 -9.01 2.22
C PRO A 2 -5.66 -9.11 2.40
N GLY A 3 -6.43 -8.99 1.31
CA GLY A 3 -7.88 -9.14 1.32
C GLY A 3 -8.70 -7.90 1.69
N LEU A 4 -8.08 -6.79 2.09
CA LEU A 4 -8.79 -5.51 2.30
C LEU A 4 -8.79 -4.64 1.04
N PHE A 5 -7.64 -4.49 0.41
CA PHE A 5 -7.48 -3.74 -0.83
C PHE A 5 -6.24 -4.25 -1.59
N ILE A 6 -6.14 -3.89 -2.86
CA ILE A 6 -4.92 -3.99 -3.67
C ILE A 6 -4.48 -2.60 -4.10
N GLU A 7 -3.18 -2.44 -4.31
CA GLU A 7 -2.57 -1.18 -4.72
C GLU A 7 -1.60 -1.44 -5.87
N ALA A 8 -1.70 -0.61 -6.90
CA ALA A 8 -0.74 -0.52 -7.99
C ALA A 8 -0.04 0.85 -7.89
N GLU A 9 1.24 0.81 -7.53
CA GLU A 9 2.11 1.99 -7.46
C GLU A 9 2.80 2.22 -8.81
N PHE A 10 3.05 3.49 -9.14
CA PHE A 10 3.75 3.85 -10.36
C PHE A 10 5.26 3.64 -10.19
N HIS A 11 5.79 2.59 -10.83
CA HIS A 11 7.18 2.15 -10.65
C HIS A 11 8.12 2.60 -11.78
N ALA A 12 9.34 2.96 -11.40
CA ALA A 12 10.45 2.99 -12.33
C ALA A 12 10.97 1.55 -12.49
N VAL A 13 10.86 1.01 -13.70
CA VAL A 13 11.25 -0.37 -14.00
C VAL A 13 12.33 -0.40 -15.07
N TRP A 14 13.32 -1.28 -14.88
CA TRP A 14 14.26 -1.64 -15.94
C TRP A 14 13.88 -2.99 -16.52
N LYS A 15 13.89 -3.09 -17.85
CA LYS A 15 13.71 -4.36 -18.57
C LYS A 15 15.08 -4.88 -19.01
N SER A 16 15.44 -6.07 -18.55
CA SER A 16 16.69 -6.72 -18.97
C SER A 16 16.65 -7.14 -20.44
N PRO A 17 17.82 -7.43 -21.06
CA PRO A 17 17.87 -7.99 -22.41
C PRO A 17 17.04 -9.28 -22.58
N GLU A 18 16.94 -10.09 -21.51
CA GLU A 18 16.14 -11.32 -21.46
C GLU A 18 14.65 -11.04 -21.18
N GLY A 19 14.27 -9.78 -21.03
CA GLY A 19 12.89 -9.34 -20.84
C GLY A 19 12.40 -9.32 -19.40
N LYS A 20 13.27 -9.57 -18.42
CA LYS A 20 12.90 -9.52 -17.00
C LYS A 20 12.71 -8.08 -16.54
N LEU A 21 11.63 -7.81 -15.83
CA LEU A 21 11.38 -6.51 -15.21
C LEU A 21 12.00 -6.46 -13.80
N ILE A 22 12.75 -5.40 -13.54
CA ILE A 22 13.43 -5.13 -12.26
C ILE A 22 12.91 -3.79 -11.73
N ASP A 23 12.39 -3.80 -10.51
CA ASP A 23 12.01 -2.60 -9.79
C ASP A 23 13.26 -1.81 -9.41
N LEU A 24 13.29 -0.51 -9.74
CA LEU A 24 14.38 0.38 -9.38
C LEU A 24 14.07 1.20 -8.12
N ASN A 25 12.83 1.16 -7.63
CA ASN A 25 12.43 1.96 -6.48
C ASN A 25 13.15 1.44 -5.20
N PRO A 26 13.78 2.31 -4.40
CA PRO A 26 14.36 1.90 -3.12
C PRO A 26 13.25 1.47 -2.16
N ARG A 27 13.41 0.31 -1.54
CA ARG A 27 12.43 -0.22 -0.56
C ARG A 27 13.10 -0.47 0.79
N PRO A 28 12.53 0.04 1.90
CA PRO A 28 13.01 -0.28 3.24
C PRO A 28 12.86 -1.77 3.58
N LEU A 29 11.83 -2.40 3.04
CA LEU A 29 11.53 -3.82 3.20
C LEU A 29 11.59 -4.51 1.85
N LYS A 30 12.30 -5.63 1.78
CA LYS A 30 12.42 -6.41 0.56
C LYS A 30 11.08 -7.06 0.21
N THR A 31 10.55 -6.74 -0.96
CA THR A 31 9.43 -7.47 -1.57
C THR A 31 10.01 -8.54 -2.48
N GLU A 32 9.73 -9.82 -2.18
CA GLU A 32 10.33 -10.92 -2.94
C GLU A 32 9.79 -11.03 -4.36
N ASN A 33 8.51 -10.72 -4.56
CA ASN A 33 7.84 -10.82 -5.86
C ASN A 33 6.95 -9.60 -6.08
N ILE A 34 7.09 -8.96 -7.25
CA ILE A 34 6.27 -7.83 -7.69
C ILE A 34 5.68 -8.21 -9.05
N LEU A 35 4.37 -8.10 -9.18
CA LEU A 35 3.69 -8.21 -10.46
C LEU A 35 3.63 -6.83 -11.10
N PHE A 36 4.24 -6.68 -12.28
CA PHE A 36 4.15 -5.44 -13.05
C PHE A 36 3.00 -5.51 -14.04
N LEU A 37 2.18 -4.47 -14.06
CA LEU A 37 1.13 -4.27 -15.04
C LEU A 37 1.50 -3.06 -15.91
N PRO A 38 1.85 -3.24 -17.20
CA PRO A 38 2.11 -2.10 -18.07
C PRO A 38 0.81 -1.35 -18.36
N ASP A 39 0.82 -0.04 -18.17
CA ASP A 39 -0.24 0.86 -18.62
C ASP A 39 0.33 1.86 -19.63
N PRO A 40 0.07 1.71 -20.94
CA PRO A 40 0.62 2.58 -21.97
C PRO A 40 0.04 4.01 -21.93
N ASN A 41 -1.03 4.25 -21.18
CA ASN A 41 -1.67 5.56 -21.09
C ASN A 41 -1.06 6.46 -20.00
N ILE A 42 -0.24 5.89 -19.12
CA ILE A 42 0.36 6.63 -18.00
C ILE A 42 1.82 6.93 -18.34
N ILE A 43 2.10 8.20 -18.59
CA ILE A 43 3.44 8.69 -18.91
C ILE A 43 3.99 9.46 -17.71
N TYR A 44 5.24 9.19 -17.35
CA TYR A 44 5.95 10.00 -16.40
C TYR A 44 6.38 11.33 -17.03
N ASP A 45 5.85 12.43 -16.52
CA ASP A 45 6.06 13.80 -17.03
C ASP A 45 6.86 14.66 -16.05
N GLY A 46 7.62 14.03 -15.15
CA GLY A 46 8.36 14.71 -14.09
C GLY A 46 7.53 15.10 -12.87
N ASN A 47 6.29 14.59 -12.77
CA ASN A 47 5.45 14.74 -11.58
C ASN A 47 5.06 13.38 -11.00
N GLN A 48 4.74 13.38 -9.70
CA GLN A 48 4.25 12.21 -9.00
C GLN A 48 2.91 11.73 -9.60
N LYS A 49 2.69 10.42 -9.62
CA LYS A 49 1.44 9.79 -10.07
C LYS A 49 0.76 9.13 -8.88
N ASN A 50 -0.56 9.30 -8.74
CA ASN A 50 -1.29 8.64 -7.66
C ASN A 50 -1.30 7.13 -7.90
N ASN A 51 -1.31 6.36 -6.83
CA ASN A 51 -1.44 4.92 -6.92
C ASN A 51 -2.91 4.57 -7.17
N PHE A 52 -3.15 3.53 -7.97
CA PHE A 52 -4.48 2.96 -8.10
C PHE A 52 -4.71 2.03 -6.93
N ARG A 53 -5.75 2.31 -6.14
CA ARG A 53 -6.14 1.47 -5.01
C ARG A 53 -7.55 0.97 -5.19
N LEU A 54 -7.71 -0.35 -5.15
CA LEU A 54 -9.01 -1.01 -5.30
C LEU A 54 -9.37 -1.71 -3.98
N ALA A 55 -10.51 -1.33 -3.40
CA ALA A 55 -11.06 -2.05 -2.26
C ALA A 55 -11.51 -3.46 -2.67
N LEU A 56 -11.19 -4.46 -1.85
CA LEU A 56 -11.64 -5.84 -2.00
C LEU A 56 -12.82 -6.17 -1.08
N THR A 57 -13.28 -5.19 -0.32
CA THR A 57 -14.37 -5.31 0.67
C THR A 57 -15.20 -4.04 0.69
N ASN A 58 -16.46 -4.17 1.12
CA ASN A 58 -17.38 -3.05 1.31
C ASN A 58 -17.24 -2.38 2.68
N ASN A 59 -16.18 -2.71 3.45
CA ASN A 59 -15.98 -2.13 4.77
C ASN A 59 -15.72 -0.60 4.68
N PRO A 60 -16.49 0.23 5.43
CA PRO A 60 -16.35 1.69 5.38
C PRO A 60 -14.96 2.19 5.81
N THR A 61 -14.29 1.52 6.74
CA THR A 61 -12.93 1.88 7.18
C THR A 61 -11.93 1.76 6.04
N VAL A 62 -12.02 0.71 5.23
CA VAL A 62 -11.17 0.54 4.04
C VAL A 62 -11.46 1.65 3.03
N SER A 63 -12.73 1.94 2.78
CA SER A 63 -13.10 3.03 1.86
C SER A 63 -12.58 4.40 2.32
N LYS A 64 -12.65 4.70 3.62
CA LYS A 64 -12.09 5.93 4.21
C LYS A 64 -10.56 5.98 4.08
N PHE A 65 -9.89 4.86 4.36
CA PHE A 65 -8.45 4.73 4.22
C PHE A 65 -7.98 5.07 2.80
N LEU A 66 -8.62 4.49 1.78
CA LEU A 66 -8.28 4.75 0.38
C LEU A 66 -8.53 6.20 -0.02
N LYS A 67 -9.68 6.76 0.34
CA LYS A 67 -10.01 8.18 0.06
C LYS A 67 -9.05 9.15 0.72
N LEU A 68 -8.59 8.84 1.94
CA LEU A 68 -7.63 9.70 2.64
C LEU A 68 -6.26 9.66 1.97
N HIS A 69 -5.84 8.51 1.45
CA HIS A 69 -4.64 8.43 0.62
C HIS A 69 -4.73 9.32 -0.63
N ASP A 70 -5.87 9.32 -1.32
CA ASP A 70 -6.08 10.20 -2.48
C ASP A 70 -6.05 11.68 -2.06
N LYS A 71 -6.69 12.03 -0.94
CA LYS A 71 -6.68 13.40 -0.42
C LYS A 71 -5.26 13.87 -0.06
N ILE A 72 -4.46 13.00 0.56
CA ILE A 72 -3.05 13.28 0.87
C ILE A 72 -2.25 13.45 -0.42
N PHE A 73 -2.44 12.58 -1.41
CA PHE A 73 -1.80 12.70 -2.71
C PHE A 73 -2.12 14.05 -3.37
N GLU A 74 -3.39 14.42 -3.45
CA GLU A 74 -3.83 15.70 -4.02
C GLU A 74 -3.21 16.87 -3.26
N PHE A 75 -3.18 16.83 -1.93
CA PHE A 75 -2.53 17.85 -1.10
C PHE A 75 -1.04 18.01 -1.42
N MET A 76 -0.32 16.90 -1.52
CA MET A 76 1.12 16.86 -1.84
C MET A 76 1.40 17.20 -3.31
N ASN A 77 0.39 17.21 -4.17
CA ASN A 77 0.51 17.57 -5.58
C ASN A 77 -0.07 18.95 -5.92
N ARG A 78 -0.49 19.74 -4.93
CA ARG A 78 -0.98 21.12 -5.19
C ARG A 78 0.16 22.03 -5.66
N GLY A 79 -0.08 22.77 -6.73
CA GLY A 79 0.84 23.79 -7.24
C GLY A 79 2.21 23.21 -7.59
N GLU A 80 3.27 23.80 -7.07
CA GLU A 80 4.65 23.37 -7.33
C GLU A 80 5.05 22.07 -6.61
N ARG A 81 4.26 21.59 -5.63
CA ARG A 81 4.62 20.39 -4.85
C ARG A 81 4.58 19.09 -5.66
N LYS A 82 3.79 19.04 -6.74
CA LYS A 82 3.69 17.87 -7.65
C LYS A 82 5.03 17.40 -8.23
N GLY A 83 5.98 18.31 -8.39
CA GLY A 83 7.33 18.04 -8.91
C GLY A 83 8.40 18.01 -7.83
N GLN A 84 8.03 18.08 -6.55
CA GLN A 84 8.97 18.00 -5.43
C GLN A 84 9.11 16.54 -4.97
N TYR A 85 10.35 16.14 -4.70
CA TYR A 85 10.70 14.79 -4.26
C TYR A 85 11.49 14.86 -2.95
N GLY A 86 11.32 13.86 -2.08
CA GLY A 86 11.98 13.83 -0.78
C GLY A 86 11.35 14.80 0.22
N GLU A 87 12.18 15.63 0.86
CA GLU A 87 11.71 16.60 1.85
C GLU A 87 10.94 17.75 1.18
N VAL A 88 9.67 17.92 1.56
CA VAL A 88 8.78 18.97 1.06
C VAL A 88 8.60 20.02 2.16
N LYS A 89 8.91 21.28 1.86
CA LYS A 89 8.71 22.39 2.81
C LYS A 89 7.28 22.90 2.73
N LEU A 90 6.58 22.89 3.87
CA LEU A 90 5.23 23.43 4.01
C LEU A 90 5.27 24.74 4.80
N ASN A 91 4.42 25.69 4.41
CA ASN A 91 4.14 26.84 5.26
C ASN A 91 3.31 26.42 6.48
N HIS A 92 3.15 27.29 7.47
CA HIS A 92 2.44 26.96 8.71
C HIS A 92 0.99 26.47 8.49
N LYS A 93 0.25 27.09 7.56
CA LYS A 93 -1.13 26.71 7.27
C LYS A 93 -1.21 25.31 6.63
N ASP A 94 -0.37 25.06 5.65
CA ASP A 94 -0.30 23.77 4.95
C ASP A 94 0.20 22.66 5.88
N ALA A 95 1.18 22.95 6.75
CA ALA A 95 1.66 22.00 7.74
C ALA A 95 0.55 21.59 8.72
N PHE A 96 -0.27 22.55 9.17
CA PHE A 96 -1.43 22.28 10.02
C PHE A 96 -2.52 21.47 9.28
N GLU A 97 -2.83 21.80 8.02
CA GLU A 97 -3.77 20.99 7.22
C GLU A 97 -3.27 19.54 7.06
N TYR A 98 -1.98 19.39 6.78
CA TYR A 98 -1.34 18.08 6.64
C TYR A 98 -1.34 17.28 7.94
N SER A 99 -1.07 17.91 9.09
CA SER A 99 -1.05 17.21 10.38
C SER A 99 -2.41 16.61 10.72
N LEU A 100 -3.52 17.32 10.44
CA LEU A 100 -4.87 16.79 10.63
C LEU A 100 -5.13 15.54 9.77
N MET A 101 -4.62 15.50 8.53
CA MET A 101 -4.74 14.32 7.67
C MET A 101 -3.88 13.15 8.16
N VAL A 102 -2.70 13.42 8.71
CA VAL A 102 -1.84 12.39 9.31
C VAL A 102 -2.46 11.81 10.58
N GLU A 103 -3.06 12.65 11.42
CA GLU A 103 -3.80 12.22 12.61
C GLU A 103 -5.01 11.35 12.23
N GLU A 104 -5.79 11.77 11.24
CA GLU A 104 -6.92 10.99 10.71
C GLU A 104 -6.43 9.64 10.17
N MET A 105 -5.31 9.62 9.44
CA MET A 105 -4.71 8.41 8.90
C MET A 105 -4.32 7.45 10.03
N ALA A 106 -3.70 7.94 11.10
CA ALA A 106 -3.32 7.12 12.24
C ALA A 106 -4.55 6.44 12.89
N VAL A 107 -5.64 7.19 13.09
CA VAL A 107 -6.89 6.65 13.65
C VAL A 107 -7.50 5.58 12.72
N ILE A 108 -7.55 5.84 11.42
CA ILE A 108 -8.07 4.87 10.45
C ILE A 108 -7.20 3.61 10.43
N GLN A 109 -5.87 3.75 10.47
CA GLN A 109 -4.95 2.60 10.52
C GLN A 109 -5.14 1.76 11.77
N MET A 110 -5.43 2.36 12.93
CA MET A 110 -5.81 1.61 14.13
C MET A 110 -7.09 0.80 13.90
N HIS A 111 -8.12 1.40 13.32
CA HIS A 111 -9.36 0.66 13.00
C HIS A 111 -9.17 -0.41 11.93
N MET A 112 -8.26 -0.20 10.96
CA MET A 112 -7.93 -1.20 9.94
C MET A 112 -7.39 -2.49 10.57
N LYS A 113 -6.68 -2.44 11.70
CA LYS A 113 -6.23 -3.63 12.43
C LYS A 113 -7.40 -4.49 12.94
N ASN A 114 -8.52 -3.87 13.29
CA ASN A 114 -9.72 -4.58 13.76
C ASN A 114 -10.53 -5.19 12.61
N VAL A 115 -10.39 -4.64 11.40
CA VAL A 115 -11.04 -5.14 10.18
C VAL A 115 -10.18 -6.21 9.50
N PHE A 116 -8.86 -6.10 9.62
CA PHE A 116 -7.93 -7.05 9.06
C PHE A 116 -8.00 -8.38 9.80
N LYS A 117 -8.45 -9.42 9.10
CA LYS A 117 -8.32 -10.80 9.57
C LYS A 117 -6.97 -11.35 9.11
N PRO A 118 -6.05 -11.73 10.03
CA PRO A 118 -4.83 -12.43 9.65
C PRO A 118 -5.16 -13.73 8.90
N LEU A 119 -4.31 -14.10 7.94
CA LEU A 119 -4.45 -15.33 7.19
C LEU A 119 -4.35 -16.55 8.14
N GLY A 120 -5.44 -17.28 8.30
CA GLY A 120 -5.45 -18.53 9.05
C GLY A 120 -4.76 -19.65 8.29
N ILE A 121 -4.18 -20.63 8.99
CA ILE A 121 -3.49 -21.76 8.34
C ILE A 121 -4.41 -22.60 7.44
N TYR A 122 -5.73 -22.56 7.70
CA TYR A 122 -6.73 -23.28 6.91
C TYR A 122 -7.46 -22.40 5.89
N ASP A 123 -7.20 -21.09 5.87
CA ASP A 123 -7.71 -20.22 4.82
C ASP A 123 -7.01 -20.57 3.48
N PRO A 124 -7.66 -20.30 2.33
CA PRO A 124 -7.03 -20.41 1.02
C PRO A 124 -5.72 -19.62 0.97
N CYS A 125 -4.68 -20.21 0.38
CA CYS A 125 -3.40 -19.54 0.31
C CYS A 125 -3.46 -18.31 -0.59
N ILE A 126 -2.88 -17.19 -0.13
CA ILE A 126 -2.87 -15.91 -0.83
C ILE A 126 -2.14 -15.93 -2.19
N CYS A 127 -1.39 -16.99 -2.49
CA CYS A 127 -0.79 -17.15 -3.82
C CYS A 127 -1.80 -17.56 -4.89
N GLY A 128 -3.07 -17.83 -4.53
CA GLY A 128 -4.11 -18.21 -5.48
C GLY A 128 -4.07 -19.67 -5.95
N SER A 129 -3.26 -20.54 -5.34
CA SER A 129 -3.14 -21.95 -5.74
C SER A 129 -4.37 -22.82 -5.49
N GLY A 130 -5.39 -22.29 -4.80
CA GLY A 130 -6.57 -23.05 -4.33
C GLY A 130 -6.30 -23.98 -3.14
N LYS A 131 -5.03 -24.21 -2.77
CA LYS A 131 -4.66 -25.01 -1.59
C LYS A 131 -4.76 -24.17 -0.32
N LYS A 132 -5.02 -24.81 0.83
CA LYS A 132 -4.94 -24.14 2.15
C LYS A 132 -3.52 -23.66 2.44
N ALA A 133 -3.37 -22.54 3.15
CA ALA A 133 -2.07 -21.93 3.47
C ALA A 133 -1.09 -22.90 4.14
N LYS A 134 -1.59 -23.77 5.04
CA LYS A 134 -0.83 -24.87 5.69
C LYS A 134 -0.18 -25.84 4.69
N TRP A 135 -0.83 -26.10 3.56
CA TRP A 135 -0.38 -27.10 2.58
C TRP A 135 0.31 -26.50 1.36
N CYS A 136 0.16 -25.19 1.12
CA CYS A 136 0.83 -24.50 0.02
C CYS A 136 2.18 -23.92 0.44
N HIS A 137 2.15 -22.90 1.31
CA HIS A 137 3.34 -22.19 1.79
C HIS A 137 3.72 -22.60 3.22
N LYS A 138 3.19 -23.73 3.68
CA LYS A 138 3.49 -24.33 4.99
C LYS A 138 3.36 -23.34 6.13
N LEU A 139 2.36 -22.45 6.06
CA LEU A 139 2.08 -21.51 7.14
C LEU A 139 1.85 -22.32 8.41
N LYS A 140 2.68 -22.07 9.42
CA LYS A 140 2.51 -22.67 10.76
C LYS A 140 1.58 -21.77 11.56
N TYR A 141 0.97 -22.30 12.61
CA TYR A 141 0.44 -21.42 13.65
C TYR A 141 1.60 -20.55 14.07
N LEU A 142 1.52 -19.25 13.82
CA LEU A 142 2.34 -18.35 14.60
C LEU A 142 1.84 -18.51 16.03
N GLU A 143 2.75 -18.66 16.99
CA GLU A 143 2.49 -18.47 18.42
C GLU A 143 2.13 -17.00 18.66
N LEU A 144 1.02 -16.55 18.07
CA LEU A 144 0.56 -15.16 18.02
C LEU A 144 -0.22 -14.79 19.29
N PHE A 145 0.21 -15.29 20.46
CA PHE A 145 -0.30 -14.89 21.76
C PHE A 145 0.77 -15.01 22.86
N ASP A 146 1.91 -14.34 22.70
CA ASP A 146 2.71 -13.83 23.81
C ASP A 146 2.50 -12.31 23.97
N TYR A 147 1.26 -11.86 23.78
CA TYR A 147 0.80 -10.66 24.48
C TYR A 147 0.51 -11.11 25.91
N GLU A 148 1.42 -10.73 26.81
CA GLU A 148 1.30 -10.84 28.26
C GLU A 148 -0.17 -10.72 28.68
N LYS A 149 -0.71 -11.85 29.18
CA LYS A 149 -1.91 -11.81 30.02
C LYS A 149 -1.55 -11.10 31.32
N PRO A 150 -2.50 -10.35 31.93
CA PRO A 150 -2.24 -9.50 33.09
C PRO A 150 -1.65 -10.28 34.28
#